data_AF-A0A957PW80-F1
#
_entry.id   AF-A0A957PW80-F1
#
_cell.length_a   1.000
_cell.length_b   1.000
_cell.length_c   1.000
_cell.angle_alpha   90.00
_cell.angle_beta   90.00
_cell.angle_gamma   90.00
#
_symmetry.space_group_name_H-M   'P 1'
#
loop_
_entity.id
_entity.type
_entity.pdbx_description
1 polymer ?
#
loop_
_entity_poly.entity_id
_entity_poly.type
_entity_poly.pdbx_seq_one_letter_code
_entity_poly.pdbx_strand_id
1 'polypeptide(L)'
;MIRTVKATRYLTPLREGGSLPAVVEADDGEQYVMKFVGAGQGAKALIAELVAGEIARTLGFRIPEIVFLEMDAAMGKTESHQEIQDLLQASVGLNLGLRFLPSAFAYNVLLEPALEAQLASQIVWFDAYVTNVDRTPRNVNMLLWENELWL
;
A
#
# COMPACT_ATOMS: atom_id res chain seq x y z
N MET A 1 6.27 16.06 6.16
CA MET A 1 5.95 16.31 4.74
C MET A 1 6.23 15.03 4.00
N ILE A 2 5.33 14.59 3.13
CA ILE A 2 5.54 13.38 2.33
C ILE A 2 6.66 13.65 1.34
N ARG A 3 7.65 12.77 1.30
CA ARG A 3 8.80 12.90 0.39
C ARG A 3 8.53 12.18 -0.93
N THR A 4 9.29 12.58 -1.94
CA THR A 4 9.30 11.95 -3.26
C THR A 4 10.58 11.15 -3.43
N VAL A 5 10.46 9.93 -3.95
CA VAL A 5 11.56 9.05 -4.34
C VAL A 5 11.39 8.58 -5.77
N LYS A 6 12.47 8.13 -6.40
CA LYS A 6 12.44 7.64 -7.77
C LYS A 6 12.49 6.12 -7.80
N ALA A 7 11.54 5.49 -8.49
CA ALA A 7 11.56 4.07 -8.78
C ALA A 7 12.80 3.72 -9.61
N THR A 8 13.63 2.80 -9.12
CA THR A 8 14.83 2.33 -9.82
C THR A 8 14.65 0.94 -10.41
N ARG A 9 13.90 0.06 -9.74
CA ARG A 9 13.72 -1.33 -10.18
C ARG A 9 12.35 -1.89 -9.84
N TYR A 10 11.70 -2.50 -10.83
CA TYR A 10 10.48 -3.30 -10.64
C TYR A 10 10.87 -4.71 -10.18
N LEU A 11 10.44 -5.12 -8.98
CA LEU A 11 10.88 -6.37 -8.36
C LEU A 11 9.86 -7.50 -8.50
N THR A 12 8.65 -7.29 -7.99
CA THR A 12 7.66 -8.37 -7.88
C THR A 12 6.24 -7.83 -7.97
N PRO A 13 5.40 -8.30 -8.91
CA PRO A 13 3.98 -8.01 -8.91
C PRO A 13 3.28 -8.65 -7.72
N LEU A 14 2.43 -7.91 -7.04
CA LEU A 14 1.51 -8.41 -6.01
C LEU A 14 0.16 -8.67 -6.68
N ARG A 15 -0.14 -9.96 -6.90
CA ARG A 15 -1.32 -10.41 -7.66
C ARG A 15 -2.57 -10.51 -6.78
N GLU A 16 -2.79 -9.50 -5.93
CA GLU A 16 -3.95 -9.41 -5.06
C GLU A 16 -4.85 -8.25 -5.51
N GLY A 17 -6.09 -8.57 -5.86
CA GLY A 17 -7.09 -7.59 -6.30
C GLY A 17 -6.87 -7.06 -7.72
N GLY A 18 -7.73 -6.12 -8.12
CA GLY A 18 -7.78 -5.58 -9.49
C GLY A 18 -6.83 -4.41 -9.78
N SER A 19 -6.05 -3.95 -8.79
CA SER A 19 -5.13 -2.80 -8.94
C SER A 19 -3.69 -3.20 -9.25
N LEU A 20 -3.36 -4.50 -9.18
CA LEU A 20 -2.05 -5.08 -9.52
C LEU A 20 -0.85 -4.26 -8.98
N PRO A 21 -0.77 -3.98 -7.67
CA PRO A 21 0.37 -3.26 -7.12
C PRO A 21 1.65 -4.09 -7.27
N ALA A 22 2.81 -3.46 -7.09
CA ALA A 22 4.10 -4.16 -7.17
C ALA A 22 5.10 -3.65 -6.14
N VAL A 23 6.00 -4.53 -5.72
CA VAL A 23 7.18 -4.14 -4.96
C VAL A 23 8.20 -3.54 -5.93
N VAL A 24 8.66 -2.34 -5.62
CA VAL A 24 9.71 -1.63 -6.36
C VAL A 24 10.83 -1.20 -5.41
N GLU A 25 12.05 -1.14 -5.93
CA GLU A 25 13.18 -0.49 -5.27
C GLU A 25 13.22 0.98 -5.69
N ALA A 26 13.62 1.86 -4.77
CA ALA A 26 13.80 3.29 -5.05
C ALA A 26 15.26 3.74 -4.92
N ASP A 27 15.52 5.00 -5.25
CA ASP A 27 16.85 5.63 -5.26
C ASP A 27 17.46 5.88 -3.88
N ASP A 28 16.67 5.75 -2.83
CA ASP A 28 17.11 5.77 -1.43
C ASP A 28 17.57 4.39 -0.92
N GLY A 29 17.48 3.35 -1.74
CA GLY A 29 17.86 1.98 -1.39
C GLY A 29 16.78 1.20 -0.63
N GLU A 30 15.60 1.77 -0.43
CA GLU A 30 14.47 1.13 0.23
C GLU A 30 13.49 0.49 -0.77
N GLN A 31 12.58 -0.34 -0.27
CA GLN A 31 11.54 -0.99 -1.07
C GLN A 31 10.15 -0.46 -0.71
N TYR A 32 9.30 -0.36 -1.72
CA TYR A 32 7.94 0.16 -1.60
C TYR A 32 6.96 -0.72 -2.36
N VAL A 33 5.77 -0.89 -1.80
CA VAL A 33 4.58 -1.30 -2.55
C VAL A 33 4.09 -0.08 -3.32
N MET A 34 4.30 -0.08 -4.62
CA MET A 34 3.83 0.94 -5.53
C MET A 34 2.39 0.65 -5.96
N LYS A 35 1.52 1.63 -5.75
CA LYS A 35 0.15 1.66 -6.25
C LYS A 35 0.10 2.54 -7.52
N PHE A 36 -0.21 1.92 -8.64
CA PHE A 36 -0.13 2.50 -9.97
C PHE A 36 -1.31 3.44 -10.26
N VAL A 37 -1.02 4.65 -10.75
CA VAL A 37 -2.06 5.63 -11.13
C VAL A 37 -2.86 5.22 -12.36
N GLY A 38 -2.25 4.41 -13.25
CA GLY A 38 -2.89 3.83 -14.42
C GLY A 38 -3.81 2.64 -14.12
N ALA A 39 -3.89 2.18 -12.86
CA ALA A 39 -4.81 1.11 -12.47
C ALA A 39 -6.27 1.57 -12.65
N GLY A 40 -7.20 0.63 -12.86
CA GLY A 40 -8.61 0.93 -13.16
C GLY A 40 -9.35 1.80 -12.12
N GLN A 41 -8.84 1.85 -10.89
CA GLN A 41 -9.38 2.70 -9.81
C GLN A 41 -8.95 4.18 -9.94
N GLY A 42 -7.84 4.43 -10.64
CA GLY A 42 -7.31 5.75 -10.97
C GLY A 42 -6.83 6.59 -9.79
N ALA A 43 -6.45 7.84 -10.08
CA ALA A 43 -5.86 8.77 -9.12
C ALA A 43 -6.74 9.04 -7.89
N LYS A 44 -8.07 9.01 -8.01
CA LYS A 44 -8.97 9.28 -6.88
C LYS A 44 -8.80 8.25 -5.76
N ALA A 45 -8.59 6.98 -6.10
CA ALA A 45 -8.33 5.94 -5.11
C ALA A 45 -6.98 6.15 -4.42
N LEU A 46 -5.94 6.57 -5.16
CA LEU A 46 -4.64 6.89 -4.57
C LEU A 46 -4.70 8.09 -3.63
N ILE A 47 -5.50 9.11 -3.97
CA ILE A 47 -5.71 10.25 -3.06
C ILE A 47 -6.48 9.82 -1.81
N ALA A 48 -7.50 8.96 -1.94
CA ALA A 48 -8.21 8.42 -0.79
C ALA A 48 -7.27 7.63 0.14
N GLU A 49 -6.39 6.79 -0.43
CA GLU A 49 -5.35 6.07 0.29
C GLU A 49 -4.42 7.02 1.04
N LEU A 50 -3.90 8.04 0.34
CA LEU A 50 -3.01 9.05 0.91
C LEU A 50 -3.65 9.77 2.10
N VAL A 51 -4.89 10.25 1.92
CA VAL A 51 -5.61 11.01 2.94
C VAL A 51 -5.95 10.11 4.13
N ALA A 52 -6.48 8.91 3.89
CA ALA A 52 -6.80 7.96 4.96
C ALA A 52 -5.55 7.56 5.75
N GLY A 53 -4.46 7.25 5.06
CA GLY A 53 -3.18 6.88 5.70
C GLY A 53 -2.59 8.00 6.54
N GLU A 54 -2.61 9.26 6.05
CA GLU A 54 -2.10 10.40 6.84
C GLU A 54 -3.01 10.75 8.02
N ILE A 55 -4.34 10.57 7.90
CA ILE A 55 -5.26 10.67 9.04
C ILE A 55 -4.92 9.58 10.07
N ALA A 56 -4.75 8.33 9.62
CA ALA A 56 -4.44 7.21 10.51
C ALA A 56 -3.11 7.42 11.26
N ARG A 57 -2.07 7.88 10.54
CA ARG A 57 -0.77 8.24 11.11
C ARG A 57 -0.91 9.38 12.14
N THR A 58 -1.75 10.37 11.88
CA THR A 58 -2.03 11.48 12.81
C THR A 58 -2.77 10.99 14.08
N LEU A 59 -3.64 9.99 13.94
CA LEU A 59 -4.34 9.35 15.06
C LEU A 59 -3.45 8.37 15.85
N GLY A 60 -2.21 8.16 15.43
CA GLY A 60 -1.24 7.30 16.12
C GLY A 60 -1.29 5.82 15.72
N PHE A 61 -2.03 5.45 14.66
CA PHE A 61 -1.93 4.11 14.10
C PHE A 61 -0.58 3.92 13.39
N ARG A 62 -0.09 2.68 13.40
CA ARG A 62 1.10 2.29 12.63
C ARG A 62 0.69 2.11 11.18
N ILE A 63 1.24 2.94 10.32
CA ILE A 63 1.03 2.94 8.87
C ILE A 63 2.43 2.84 8.24
N PRO A 64 2.65 1.98 7.24
CA PRO A 64 3.89 2.01 6.48
C PRO A 64 4.14 3.42 5.93
N GLU A 65 5.40 3.85 5.87
CA GLU A 65 5.72 5.19 5.37
C GLU A 65 5.12 5.41 3.98
N ILE A 66 4.37 6.50 3.82
CA ILE A 66 3.78 6.90 2.56
C ILE A 66 4.74 7.85 1.85
N VAL A 67 5.04 7.55 0.59
CA VAL A 67 5.90 8.36 -0.29
C VAL A 67 5.22 8.63 -1.62
N PHE A 68 5.60 9.72 -2.27
CA PHE A 68 5.39 9.85 -3.70
C PHE A 68 6.50 9.10 -4.44
N LEU A 69 6.13 8.39 -5.49
CA LEU A 69 7.03 7.48 -6.18
C LEU A 69 7.02 7.78 -7.67
N GLU A 70 8.11 8.38 -8.18
CA GLU A 70 8.25 8.71 -9.60
C GLU A 70 8.75 7.51 -10.40
N MET A 71 8.02 7.12 -11.45
CA MET A 71 8.37 6.02 -12.33
C MET A 71 8.71 6.50 -13.74
N ASP A 72 9.81 5.96 -14.28
CA ASP A 72 10.25 6.18 -15.66
C ASP A 72 9.63 5.13 -16.62
N ALA A 73 9.42 5.53 -17.88
CA ALA A 73 8.90 4.66 -18.94
C ALA A 73 9.75 3.40 -19.22
N ALA A 74 11.03 3.38 -18.83
CA ALA A 74 11.88 2.21 -18.97
C ALA A 74 11.47 1.04 -18.07
N MET A 75 10.80 1.28 -16.94
CA MET A 75 10.53 0.28 -15.90
C MET A 75 9.64 -0.88 -16.37
N GLY A 76 8.74 -0.66 -17.34
CA GLY A 76 7.82 -1.68 -17.86
C GLY A 76 8.32 -2.48 -19.06
N LYS A 77 9.50 -2.17 -19.61
CA LYS A 77 9.94 -2.73 -20.91
C LYS A 77 10.27 -4.22 -20.88
N THR A 78 10.55 -4.78 -19.71
CA THR A 78 10.95 -6.19 -19.56
C THR A 78 9.83 -7.09 -19.04
N GLU A 79 8.65 -6.54 -18.75
CA GLU A 79 7.50 -7.33 -18.30
C GLU A 79 6.96 -8.18 -19.45
N SER A 80 6.64 -9.44 -19.21
CA SER A 80 6.16 -10.36 -20.26
C SER A 80 4.65 -10.27 -20.51
N HIS A 81 3.88 -9.80 -19.53
CA HIS A 81 2.41 -9.72 -19.62
C HIS A 81 1.98 -8.37 -20.18
N GLN A 82 1.30 -8.37 -21.33
CA GLN A 82 0.86 -7.15 -22.01
C GLN A 82 0.00 -6.25 -21.10
N GLU A 83 -0.92 -6.82 -20.34
CA GLU A 83 -1.78 -6.05 -19.41
C GLU A 83 -0.97 -5.26 -18.37
N ILE A 84 0.10 -5.86 -17.85
CA ILE A 84 0.98 -5.19 -16.89
C ILE A 84 1.86 -4.16 -17.61
N GLN A 85 2.35 -4.44 -18.83
CA GLN A 85 3.06 -3.42 -19.62
C GLN A 85 2.20 -2.17 -19.86
N ASP A 86 0.93 -2.36 -20.25
CA ASP A 86 -0.01 -1.28 -20.49
C ASP A 86 -0.27 -0.47 -19.20
N LEU A 87 -0.44 -1.16 -18.07
CA LEU A 87 -0.56 -0.54 -16.74
C LEU A 87 0.67 0.31 -16.40
N LEU A 88 1.88 -0.23 -16.58
CA LEU A 88 3.12 0.47 -16.29
C LEU A 88 3.31 1.69 -17.21
N GLN A 89 3.00 1.54 -18.49
CA GLN A 89 3.07 2.64 -19.45
C GLN A 89 2.06 3.75 -19.13
N ALA A 90 0.86 3.39 -18.67
CA ALA A 90 -0.15 4.34 -18.21
C ALA A 90 0.20 5.01 -16.87
N SER A 91 1.21 4.50 -16.16
CA SER A 91 1.61 4.96 -14.83
C SER A 91 2.93 5.71 -14.81
N VAL A 92 3.51 6.05 -15.96
CA VAL A 92 4.74 6.88 -16.04
C VAL A 92 4.50 8.22 -15.35
N GLY A 93 5.44 8.63 -14.49
CA GLY A 93 5.32 9.82 -13.65
C GLY A 93 5.00 9.48 -12.19
N LEU A 94 4.17 10.32 -11.55
CA LEU A 94 3.95 10.28 -10.11
C LEU A 94 2.93 9.21 -9.70
N ASN A 95 3.33 8.35 -8.77
CA ASN A 95 2.51 7.31 -8.17
C ASN A 95 2.58 7.39 -6.64
N LEU A 96 1.86 6.50 -5.96
CA LEU A 96 1.88 6.38 -4.51
C LEU A 96 2.67 5.13 -4.09
N GLY A 97 3.58 5.29 -3.13
CA GLY A 97 4.31 4.19 -2.52
C GLY A 97 3.97 4.06 -1.04
N LEU A 98 3.85 2.83 -0.56
CA LEU A 98 3.88 2.49 0.86
C LEU A 98 5.14 1.68 1.14
N ARG A 99 5.85 1.97 2.22
CA ARG A 99 7.06 1.21 2.60
C ARG A 99 6.73 -0.27 2.66
N PHE A 100 7.55 -1.07 1.97
CA PHE A 100 7.40 -2.52 2.01
C PHE A 100 7.88 -3.03 3.36
N LEU A 101 7.04 -3.82 4.04
CA LEU A 101 7.36 -4.42 5.34
C LEU A 101 7.82 -5.87 5.11
N PRO A 102 9.13 -6.15 5.10
CA PRO A 102 9.63 -7.49 4.81
C PRO A 102 9.18 -8.46 5.90
N SER A 103 8.76 -9.65 5.49
CA SER A 103 8.29 -10.72 6.40
C SER A 103 7.03 -10.37 7.21
N ALA A 104 6.32 -9.30 6.86
CA ALA A 104 4.98 -9.05 7.39
C ALA A 104 4.01 -10.13 6.91
N PHE A 105 3.02 -10.44 7.74
CA PHE A 105 1.95 -11.38 7.40
C PHE A 105 0.59 -10.81 7.75
N ALA A 106 -0.46 -11.28 7.05
CA ALA A 106 -1.82 -10.84 7.31
C ALA A 106 -2.23 -11.16 8.75
N TYR A 107 -2.83 -10.19 9.43
CA TYR A 107 -3.45 -10.39 10.74
C TYR A 107 -4.54 -11.47 10.65
N ASN A 108 -4.68 -12.26 11.71
CA ASN A 108 -5.73 -13.27 11.83
C ASN A 108 -6.42 -13.11 13.18
N VAL A 109 -7.75 -13.14 13.20
CA VAL A 109 -8.56 -13.02 14.44
C VAL A 109 -8.30 -14.17 15.43
N LEU A 110 -7.74 -15.27 14.98
CA LEU A 110 -7.37 -16.44 15.80
C LEU A 110 -5.96 -16.34 16.40
N LEU A 111 -5.24 -15.22 16.21
CA LEU A 111 -3.95 -15.01 16.85
C LEU A 111 -4.11 -14.87 18.38
N GLU A 112 -3.14 -15.44 19.09
CA GLU A 112 -3.01 -15.32 20.54
C GLU A 112 -1.69 -14.61 20.88
N PRO A 113 -1.68 -13.62 21.79
CA PRO A 113 -2.86 -13.09 22.48
C PRO A 113 -3.77 -12.29 21.54
N ALA A 114 -5.06 -12.29 21.85
CA ALA A 114 -6.04 -11.48 21.13
C ALA A 114 -5.68 -9.99 21.15
N LEU A 115 -6.07 -9.28 20.08
CA LEU A 115 -5.91 -7.82 20.00
C LEU A 115 -6.65 -7.12 21.13
N GLU A 116 -6.04 -6.09 21.71
CA GLU A 116 -6.69 -5.28 22.75
C GLU A 116 -8.02 -4.71 22.26
N ALA A 117 -9.08 -4.86 23.06
CA ALA A 117 -10.42 -4.42 22.71
C ALA A 117 -10.48 -2.90 22.39
N GLN A 118 -9.66 -2.10 23.07
CA GLN A 118 -9.57 -0.67 22.81
C GLN A 118 -9.03 -0.39 21.39
N LEU A 119 -7.92 -1.01 21.01
CA LEU A 119 -7.33 -0.86 19.67
C LEU A 119 -8.28 -1.36 18.59
N ALA A 120 -8.91 -2.53 18.79
CA ALA A 120 -9.93 -3.04 17.88
C ALA A 120 -11.09 -2.04 17.69
N SER A 121 -11.59 -1.43 18.76
CA SER A 121 -12.67 -0.44 18.69
C SER A 121 -12.25 0.85 17.97
N GLN A 122 -11.00 1.29 18.15
CA GLN A 122 -10.45 2.46 17.46
C GLN A 122 -10.32 2.22 15.96
N ILE A 123 -9.93 1.02 15.53
CA ILE A 123 -9.85 0.65 14.12
C ILE A 123 -11.24 0.65 13.48
N VAL A 124 -12.23 0.06 14.13
CA VAL A 124 -13.63 0.08 13.65
C VAL A 124 -14.15 1.51 13.53
N TRP A 125 -13.88 2.36 14.51
CA TRP A 125 -14.25 3.78 14.45
C TRP A 125 -13.54 4.50 13.30
N PHE A 126 -12.25 4.24 13.12
CA PHE A 126 -11.45 4.84 12.04
C PHE A 126 -11.99 4.45 10.66
N ASP A 127 -12.29 3.17 10.43
CA ASP A 127 -12.88 2.70 9.17
C ASP A 127 -14.22 3.39 8.88
N ALA A 128 -15.07 3.57 9.90
CA ALA A 128 -16.31 4.33 9.76
C ALA A 128 -16.07 5.81 9.41
N TYR A 129 -15.04 6.44 10.01
CA TYR A 129 -14.70 7.84 9.76
C TYR A 129 -14.20 8.08 8.32
N VAL A 130 -13.34 7.21 7.80
CA VAL A 130 -12.82 7.31 6.42
C VAL A 130 -13.69 6.58 5.39
N THR A 131 -14.81 6.01 5.81
CA THR A 131 -15.71 5.20 4.97
C THR A 131 -15.02 4.01 4.30
N ASN A 132 -14.08 3.37 5.00
CA ASN A 132 -13.36 2.19 4.52
C ASN A 132 -14.27 0.96 4.54
N VAL A 133 -14.79 0.60 3.37
CA VAL A 133 -15.66 -0.58 3.19
C VAL A 133 -14.88 -1.86 2.87
N ASP A 134 -13.57 -1.76 2.66
CA ASP A 134 -12.75 -2.90 2.23
C ASP A 134 -12.26 -3.76 3.41
N ARG A 135 -12.22 -3.18 4.62
CA ARG A 135 -11.88 -3.93 5.84
C ARG A 135 -13.07 -4.80 6.26
N THR A 136 -12.92 -6.12 6.06
CA THR A 136 -13.95 -7.11 6.39
C THR A 136 -13.35 -8.30 7.15
N PRO A 137 -14.15 -9.16 7.80
CA PRO A 137 -13.63 -10.37 8.44
C PRO A 137 -12.89 -11.32 7.50
N ARG A 138 -13.15 -11.23 6.18
CA ARG A 138 -12.48 -12.04 5.14
C ARG A 138 -11.29 -11.33 4.48
N ASN A 139 -11.27 -10.00 4.55
CA ASN A 139 -10.19 -9.16 4.08
C ASN A 139 -9.83 -8.16 5.16
N VAL A 140 -8.99 -8.57 6.11
CA VAL A 140 -8.71 -7.73 7.28
C VAL A 140 -7.87 -6.50 6.92
N ASN A 141 -7.14 -6.51 5.80
CA ASN A 141 -6.24 -5.42 5.39
C ASN A 141 -5.37 -4.88 6.55
N MET A 142 -4.86 -5.78 7.40
CA MET A 142 -3.94 -5.47 8.50
C MET A 142 -2.78 -6.43 8.44
N LEU A 143 -1.60 -5.93 8.77
CA LEU A 143 -0.37 -6.68 8.80
C LEU A 143 0.14 -6.80 10.23
N LEU A 144 0.73 -7.94 10.55
CA LEU A 144 1.63 -8.07 11.69
C LEU A 144 3.06 -8.00 11.19
N TRP A 145 3.82 -7.06 11.75
CA TRP A 145 5.23 -6.86 11.44
C TRP A 145 5.97 -6.49 12.73
N GLU A 146 7.06 -7.21 13.01
CA GLU A 146 7.85 -7.07 14.25
C GLU A 146 7.00 -7.17 15.54
N ASN A 147 6.01 -8.07 15.56
CA ASN A 147 5.03 -8.27 16.64
C ASN A 147 4.08 -7.09 16.91
N GLU A 148 3.98 -6.15 15.97
CA GLU A 148 3.10 -5.01 16.06
C GLU A 148 2.04 -5.06 14.96
N LEU A 149 0.85 -4.52 15.22
CA LEU A 149 -0.21 -4.38 14.24
C LEU A 149 -0.02 -3.11 13.40
N TRP A 150 -0.10 -3.27 12.08
CA TRP A 150 -0.01 -2.22 11.08
C TRP A 150 -1.28 -2.20 10.22
N LEU A 151 -1.77 -1.00 9.91
CA LEU A 151 -2.90 -0.79 9.00
C LEU A 151 -2.44 -0.46 7.59
#